data_AF-A0A062WTN0-F1
#
_entry.id   AF-A0A062WTN0-F1
#
_cell.length_a   1.000
_cell.length_b   1.000
_cell.length_c   1.000
_cell.angle_alpha   90.00
_cell.angle_beta   90.00
_cell.angle_gamma   90.00
#
_symmetry.space_group_name_H-M   'P 1'
#
loop_
_entity.id
_entity.type
_entity.pdbx_description
1 polymer ?
#
loop_
_entity_poly.entity_id
_entity_poly.type
_entity_poly.pdbx_seq_one_letter_code
_entity_poly.pdbx_strand_id
1 'polypeptide(L)'
;MSSIPPSGRGGWRNPYEGRPFVTINPHDDHGLYDLAMTPGASLRDLVDVTATLPPVLFIDHWRVSPGDSAVILRFRTLPDLGSLLGGL
;
A
#
# COMPACT_ATOMS: atom_id res chain seq x y z
N MET A 1 14.11 47.77 3.00
CA MET A 1 13.64 46.40 3.30
C MET A 1 12.65 46.03 2.21
N SER A 2 13.01 45.12 1.30
CA SER A 2 12.14 44.72 0.20
C SER A 2 11.27 43.56 0.66
N SER A 3 9.98 43.78 0.87
CA SER A 3 9.02 42.73 1.18
C SER A 3 8.71 41.96 -0.10
N ILE A 4 9.26 40.75 -0.23
CA ILE A 4 8.82 39.82 -1.27
C ILE A 4 7.37 39.46 -0.92
N PRO A 5 6.37 39.79 -1.75
CA PRO A 5 5.00 39.35 -1.51
C PRO A 5 5.00 37.83 -1.58
N PRO A 6 4.21 37.11 -0.75
CA PRO A 6 4.09 35.67 -0.88
C PRO A 6 3.55 35.40 -2.28
N SER A 7 4.44 34.97 -3.17
CA SER A 7 4.11 34.60 -4.53
C SER A 7 3.17 33.41 -4.44
N GLY A 8 1.88 33.64 -4.68
CA GLY A 8 0.89 32.59 -4.78
C GLY A 8 1.36 31.56 -5.81
N ARG A 9 1.70 30.35 -5.35
CA ARG A 9 1.97 29.17 -6.19
C ARG A 9 1.62 27.92 -5.41
N GLY A 10 0.50 27.31 -5.80
CA GLY A 10 0.14 25.90 -5.59
C GLY A 10 0.43 25.36 -4.20
N GLY A 11 -0.57 25.41 -3.32
CA GLY A 11 -0.56 24.57 -2.13
C GLY A 11 -0.27 23.14 -2.55
N TRP A 12 0.94 22.68 -2.28
CA TRP A 12 1.34 21.28 -2.36
C TRP A 12 0.56 20.58 -1.25
N ARG A 13 -0.75 20.42 -1.46
CA ARG A 13 -1.59 19.59 -0.59
C ARG A 13 -1.08 18.19 -0.80
N ASN A 14 -0.51 17.61 0.25
CA ASN A 14 -0.18 16.21 0.27
C ASN A 14 -1.49 15.44 -0.05
N PRO A 15 -1.59 14.74 -1.20
CA PRO A 15 -2.84 14.04 -1.56
C PRO A 15 -3.17 12.90 -0.59
N TYR A 16 -2.23 12.54 0.28
CA TYR A 16 -2.33 11.51 1.30
C TYR A 16 -2.66 12.08 2.71
N GLU A 17 -2.83 13.40 2.85
CA GLU A 17 -3.15 14.03 4.13
C GLU A 17 -4.45 13.47 4.71
N GLY A 18 -4.39 12.99 5.97
CA GLY A 18 -5.51 12.38 6.67
C GLY A 18 -5.87 10.95 6.24
N ARG A 19 -5.08 10.32 5.35
CA ARG A 19 -5.26 8.92 4.93
C ARG A 19 -4.26 8.01 5.62
N PRO A 20 -4.60 6.73 5.89
CA PRO A 20 -3.63 5.74 6.33
C PRO A 20 -2.49 5.60 5.31
N PHE A 21 -1.26 5.41 5.79
CA PHE A 21 -0.11 5.25 4.91
C PHE A 21 -0.16 3.99 4.04
N VAL A 22 -0.83 2.94 4.54
CA VAL A 22 -1.08 1.69 3.84
C VAL A 22 -2.59 1.40 3.87
N THR A 23 -3.17 1.08 2.73
CA THR A 23 -4.60 0.75 2.58
C THR A 23 -4.77 -0.56 1.84
N ILE A 24 -5.77 -1.37 2.24
CA ILE A 24 -6.09 -2.65 1.59
C ILE A 24 -7.22 -2.42 0.60
N ASN A 25 -7.02 -2.89 -0.63
CA ASN A 25 -8.04 -3.04 -1.65
C ASN A 25 -8.17 -4.53 -1.98
N PRO A 26 -9.13 -5.24 -1.36
CA PRO A 26 -9.41 -6.62 -1.74
C PRO A 26 -9.99 -6.64 -3.16
N HIS A 27 -9.55 -7.60 -3.97
CA HIS A 27 -10.20 -7.87 -5.25
C HIS A 27 -11.36 -8.83 -5.03
N ASP A 28 -12.41 -8.68 -5.84
CA ASP A 28 -13.54 -9.61 -5.86
C ASP A 28 -13.12 -11.02 -6.33
N ASP A 29 -11.97 -11.11 -7.00
CA ASP A 29 -11.35 -12.37 -7.44
C ASP A 29 -10.63 -13.08 -6.28
N HIS A 30 -11.22 -14.19 -5.84
CA HIS A 30 -10.64 -15.39 -5.18
C HIS A 30 -9.25 -15.26 -4.51
N GLY A 31 -9.10 -14.30 -3.60
CA GLY A 31 -7.95 -14.20 -2.70
C GLY A 31 -6.79 -13.34 -3.21
N LEU A 32 -7.03 -12.36 -4.08
CA LEU A 32 -6.06 -11.31 -4.39
C LEU A 32 -6.28 -10.06 -3.53
N TYR A 33 -5.19 -9.48 -3.03
CA TYR A 33 -5.20 -8.25 -2.25
C TYR A 33 -4.18 -7.26 -2.81
N ASP A 34 -4.61 -6.06 -3.11
CA ASP A 34 -3.72 -4.96 -3.46
C ASP A 34 -3.57 -4.03 -2.26
N LEU A 35 -2.35 -3.86 -1.78
CA LEU A 35 -2.02 -2.91 -0.72
C LEU A 35 -1.43 -1.66 -1.36
N ALA A 36 -2.11 -0.54 -1.24
CA ALA A 36 -1.59 0.75 -1.68
C ALA A 36 -0.79 1.38 -0.56
N MET A 37 0.51 1.56 -0.79
CA MET A 37 1.46 2.24 0.09
C MET A 37 1.73 3.65 -0.42
N THR A 38 1.59 4.62 0.46
CA THR A 38 1.82 6.04 0.16
C THR A 38 3.17 6.49 0.71
N PRO A 39 3.75 7.60 0.20
CA PRO A 39 5.02 8.12 0.67
C PRO A 39 4.97 8.43 2.17
N GLY A 40 5.96 7.94 2.92
CA GLY A 40 6.03 8.05 4.38
C GLY A 40 5.57 6.79 5.12
N ALA A 41 5.03 5.79 4.42
CA ALA A 41 4.75 4.48 5.01
C ALA A 41 6.00 3.85 5.61
N SER A 42 5.88 3.35 6.83
CA SER A 42 6.91 2.57 7.50
C SER A 42 6.68 1.07 7.30
N LEU A 43 7.72 0.26 7.57
CA LEU A 43 7.58 -1.20 7.59
C LEU A 43 6.53 -1.65 8.61
N ARG A 44 6.40 -0.93 9.73
CA ARG A 44 5.38 -1.22 10.74
C ARG A 44 3.98 -1.05 10.18
N ASP A 45 3.70 0.02 9.44
CA ASP A 45 2.39 0.23 8.82
C ASP A 45 2.03 -0.92 7.87
N LEU A 46 3.01 -1.41 7.10
CA LEU A 46 2.83 -2.57 6.24
C LEU A 46 2.56 -3.86 7.03
N VAL A 47 3.34 -4.12 8.08
CA VAL A 47 3.17 -5.32 8.93
C VAL A 47 1.82 -5.28 9.64
N ASP A 48 1.44 -4.15 10.22
CA ASP A 48 0.17 -3.99 10.94
C ASP A 48 -1.02 -4.26 10.00
N VAL A 49 -0.94 -3.80 8.74
CA VAL A 49 -1.97 -4.07 7.73
C VAL A 49 -1.96 -5.52 7.27
N THR A 50 -0.81 -6.08 6.89
CA THR A 50 -0.69 -7.47 6.42
C THR A 50 -1.06 -8.49 7.49
N ALA A 51 -0.87 -8.18 8.77
CA ALA A 51 -1.29 -9.03 9.89
C ALA A 51 -2.82 -9.18 10.02
N THR A 52 -3.60 -8.29 9.37
CA THR A 52 -5.07 -8.42 9.32
C THR A 52 -5.55 -9.32 8.18
N LEU A 53 -4.65 -9.74 7.29
CA LEU A 53 -4.97 -10.60 6.15
C LEU A 53 -4.78 -12.07 6.51
N PRO A 54 -5.44 -13.00 5.77
CA PRO A 54 -5.04 -14.41 5.78
C PRO A 54 -3.56 -14.57 5.40
N PRO A 55 -2.97 -15.77 5.59
CA PRO A 55 -1.64 -16.06 5.07
C PRO A 55 -1.56 -15.75 3.58
N VAL A 56 -0.70 -14.81 3.21
CA VAL A 56 -0.57 -14.31 1.84
C VAL A 56 0.87 -14.37 1.36
N LEU A 57 1.03 -14.55 0.05
CA LEU A 57 2.29 -14.43 -0.66
C LEU A 57 2.31 -13.13 -1.45
N PHE A 58 3.42 -12.41 -1.38
CA PHE A 58 3.70 -11.33 -2.31
C PHE A 58 3.88 -11.89 -3.73
N ILE A 59 3.25 -11.26 -4.72
CA ILE A 59 3.31 -11.68 -6.13
C ILE A 59 3.98 -10.62 -7.00
N ASP A 60 3.58 -9.35 -6.84
CA ASP A 60 4.04 -8.30 -7.74
C ASP A 60 3.95 -6.91 -7.09
N HIS A 61 4.61 -5.92 -7.69
CA HIS A 61 4.47 -4.52 -7.31
C HIS A 61 4.61 -3.58 -8.51
N TRP A 62 3.92 -2.45 -8.46
CA TRP A 62 4.07 -1.38 -9.44
C TRP A 62 3.78 -0.02 -8.82
N ARG A 63 4.28 1.04 -9.46
CA ARG A 63 3.95 2.41 -9.05
C ARG A 63 2.53 2.76 -9.47
N VAL A 64 1.84 3.53 -8.62
CA VAL A 64 0.46 3.98 -8.92
C VAL A 64 0.44 4.83 -10.20
N SER A 65 1.44 5.69 -10.40
CA SER A 65 1.60 6.46 -11.63
C SER A 65 3.08 6.80 -11.92
N PRO A 66 3.45 7.11 -13.17
CA PRO A 66 4.80 7.53 -13.51
C PRO A 66 5.21 8.80 -12.75
N GLY A 67 6.31 8.74 -12.01
CA GLY A 67 6.83 9.87 -11.21
C GLY A 67 6.24 9.97 -9.79
N ASP A 68 5.28 9.13 -9.44
CA ASP A 68 4.77 9.01 -8.08
C ASP A 68 5.63 8.05 -7.24
N SER A 69 5.67 8.30 -5.93
CA SER A 69 6.36 7.47 -4.95
C SER A 69 5.41 6.49 -4.25
N ALA A 70 4.09 6.58 -4.51
CA ALA A 70 3.15 5.55 -4.08
C ALA A 70 3.31 4.26 -4.90
N VAL A 71 3.21 3.13 -4.19
CA VAL A 71 3.41 1.78 -4.74
C VAL A 71 2.22 0.91 -4.38
N ILE A 72 1.77 0.09 -5.32
CA ILE A 72 0.83 -1.00 -5.05
C ILE A 72 1.65 -2.29 -4.89
N LEU A 73 1.41 -2.99 -3.80
CA LEU A 73 1.92 -4.34 -3.55
C LEU A 73 0.77 -5.33 -3.73
N ARG A 74 0.93 -6.30 -4.61
CA ARG A 74 -0.05 -7.35 -4.85
C ARG A 74 0.30 -8.61 -4.09
N PHE A 75 -0.69 -9.13 -3.39
CA PHE A 75 -0.62 -10.34 -2.63
C PHE A 75 -1.71 -11.32 -3.07
N ARG A 76 -1.45 -12.61 -2.83
CA ARG A 76 -2.44 -13.67 -3.00
C ARG A 76 -2.50 -14.54 -1.77
N THR A 77 -3.69 -14.95 -1.35
CA THR A 77 -3.85 -15.96 -0.31
C THR A 77 -3.11 -17.23 -0.68
N LEU A 78 -2.38 -17.76 0.28
CA LEU A 78 -1.93 -19.14 0.23
C LEU A 78 -3.16 -20.07 0.27
N PRO A 79 -3.21 -21.11 -0.57
CA PRO A 79 -4.07 -22.24 -0.30
C PRO A 79 -3.75 -22.80 1.08
N ASP A 80 -4.76 -23.29 1.79
CA ASP A 80 -4.64 -23.72 3.18
C ASP A 80 -3.41 -24.61 3.40
N LEU A 81 -2.49 -24.14 4.24
CA LEU A 81 -1.20 -24.81 4.48
C LEU A 81 -1.41 -26.21 5.06
N GLY A 82 -2.58 -26.46 5.67
CA GLY A 82 -3.01 -27.78 6.14
C GLY A 82 -3.10 -28.84 5.04
N SER A 83 -3.43 -28.47 3.79
CA SER A 83 -3.39 -29.41 2.65
C SER A 83 -1.99 -29.65 2.09
N LEU A 84 -1.05 -28.71 2.29
CA LEU A 84 0.34 -28.85 1.85
C LEU A 84 1.22 -29.63 2.83
N LEU A 85 0.92 -29.56 4.14
CA LEU A 85 1.69 -30.21 5.20
C LEU A 85 1.03 -31.49 5.77
N GLY A 86 -0.25 -31.74 5.46
CA GLY A 86 -1.01 -32.91 5.94
C GLY A 86 -0.87 -34.18 5.09
N GLY A 87 0.09 -34.22 4.16
CA GLY A 87 0.40 -35.37 3.32
C GLY A 87 1.63 -36.18 3.77
N LEU A 88 1.98 -36.11 5.06
CA LEU A 88 3.03 -36.92 5.70
C LEU A 88 2.43 -37.89 6.71
#